data_AF-A0A7X8YMA9-F1
#
_entry.id   AF-A0A7X8YMA9-F1
#
_cell.length_a   1.000
_cell.length_b   1.000
_cell.length_c   1.000
_cell.angle_alpha   90.00
_cell.angle_beta   90.00
_cell.angle_gamma   90.00
#
_symmetry.space_group_name_H-M   'P 1'
#
loop_
_entity.id
_entity.type
_entity.pdbx_description
1 polymer ?
#
loop_
_entity_poly.entity_id
_entity_poly.type
_entity_poly.pdbx_seq_one_letter_code
_entity_poly.pdbx_strand_id
1 'polypeptide(L)'
;MKQWKEEQIIEKAVDTVFEYAQKPANPYSYLYHNPRAIQTPQYFAHWTQKWQNHRVYMTLVRAAKVTGYEPVPSILMHRNAKRDGYGDRSVQVGQLAFYLVKPDEMSSALRRRYYAFKDMLFTDIREDIQGYYDDKEKKKALKLFSDDSPNTGA
;
A
#
# COMPACT_ATOMS: atom_id res chain seq x y z
N MET A 1 10.17 -0.41 -24.83
CA MET A 1 9.29 -1.61 -24.64
C MET A 1 9.40 -2.25 -23.24
N LYS A 2 10.60 -2.41 -22.64
CA LYS A 2 10.75 -2.91 -21.26
C LYS A 2 10.18 -1.96 -20.19
N GLN A 3 10.37 -0.66 -20.36
CA GLN A 3 9.96 0.38 -19.40
C GLN A 3 8.42 0.47 -19.23
N TRP A 4 7.68 0.44 -20.33
CA TRP A 4 6.21 0.43 -20.32
C TRP A 4 5.60 -0.78 -19.58
N LYS A 5 6.20 -1.97 -19.72
CA LYS A 5 5.77 -3.17 -18.96
C LYS A 5 6.08 -3.05 -17.46
N GLU A 6 7.12 -2.30 -17.10
CA GLU A 6 7.49 -2.06 -15.70
C GLU A 6 6.53 -1.07 -15.04
N GLU A 7 6.17 0.00 -15.73
CA GLU A 7 5.17 0.99 -15.30
C GLU A 7 3.80 0.33 -15.04
N GLN A 8 3.28 -0.48 -15.97
CA GLN A 8 2.00 -1.19 -15.77
C GLN A 8 1.97 -2.10 -14.54
N ILE A 9 3.12 -2.67 -14.17
CA ILE A 9 3.22 -3.54 -13.00
C ILE A 9 3.23 -2.72 -11.73
N ILE A 10 3.85 -1.54 -11.77
CA ILE A 10 3.85 -0.57 -10.67
C ILE A 10 2.43 -0.03 -10.48
N GLU A 11 1.78 0.43 -11.54
CA GLU A 11 0.38 0.89 -11.51
C GLU A 11 -0.55 -0.18 -10.94
N LYS A 12 -0.44 -1.41 -11.45
CA LYS A 12 -1.23 -2.53 -10.92
C LYS A 12 -0.93 -2.81 -9.44
N ALA A 13 0.32 -2.65 -8.99
CA ALA A 13 0.67 -2.80 -7.58
C ALA A 13 0.04 -1.69 -6.73
N VAL A 14 0.04 -0.45 -7.23
CA VAL A 14 -0.64 0.69 -6.62
C VAL A 14 -2.12 0.43 -6.54
N ASP A 15 -2.81 0.14 -7.65
CA ASP A 15 -4.26 -0.18 -7.67
C ASP A 15 -4.63 -1.25 -6.64
N THR A 16 -3.83 -2.31 -6.58
CA THR A 16 -4.04 -3.46 -5.70
C THR A 16 -3.93 -3.07 -4.21
N VAL A 17 -3.15 -2.04 -3.88
CA VAL A 17 -2.96 -1.52 -2.52
C VAL A 17 -3.86 -0.30 -2.23
N PHE A 18 -4.22 0.47 -3.26
CA PHE A 18 -4.69 1.85 -3.15
C PHE A 18 -6.18 2.06 -3.40
N GLU A 19 -6.88 1.15 -4.10
CA GLU A 19 -8.19 1.43 -4.70
C GLU A 19 -9.25 2.12 -3.81
N TYR A 20 -9.14 2.19 -2.47
CA TYR A 20 -10.04 2.99 -1.59
C TYR A 20 -9.39 3.69 -0.38
N ALA A 21 -8.22 4.31 -0.51
CA ALA A 21 -7.94 5.47 0.38
C ALA A 21 -9.04 6.57 0.23
N GLN A 22 -9.72 6.57 -0.92
CA GLN A 22 -10.86 7.40 -1.32
C GLN A 22 -12.10 7.39 -0.40
N LYS A 23 -12.25 6.46 0.55
CA LYS A 23 -13.37 6.48 1.51
C LYS A 23 -12.88 6.42 2.96
N PRO A 24 -12.81 7.55 3.69
CA PRO A 24 -12.37 7.57 5.09
C PRO A 24 -13.35 6.85 6.04
N ALA A 25 -14.60 6.61 5.60
CA ALA A 25 -15.61 5.96 6.43
C ALA A 25 -15.42 4.45 6.51
N ASN A 26 -15.32 3.94 7.74
CA ASN A 26 -15.36 2.50 8.02
C ASN A 26 -16.64 1.87 7.43
N PRO A 27 -16.53 0.88 6.51
CA PRO A 27 -17.70 0.26 5.89
C PRO A 27 -18.66 -0.34 6.92
N TYR A 28 -18.16 -0.89 8.03
CA TYR A 28 -18.99 -1.45 9.09
C TYR A 28 -19.82 -0.37 9.79
N SER A 29 -19.21 0.78 10.09
CA SER A 29 -19.92 1.93 10.65
C SER A 29 -20.96 2.48 9.66
N TYR A 30 -20.63 2.51 8.38
CA TYR A 30 -21.55 2.95 7.34
C TYR A 30 -22.76 2.02 7.20
N LEU A 31 -22.56 0.70 7.18
CA LEU A 31 -23.64 -0.28 7.17
C LEU A 31 -24.54 -0.13 8.41
N TYR A 32 -23.95 0.08 9.59
CA TYR A 32 -24.69 0.24 10.83
C TYR A 32 -25.58 1.50 10.85
N HIS A 33 -25.06 2.64 10.40
CA HIS A 33 -25.78 3.91 10.43
C HIS A 33 -26.67 4.16 9.21
N ASN A 34 -26.34 3.58 8.05
CA ASN A 34 -27.10 3.77 6.81
C ASN A 34 -27.16 2.48 5.97
N PRO A 35 -27.89 1.45 6.44
CA PRO A 35 -27.97 0.17 5.74
C PRO A 35 -28.66 0.27 4.36
N ARG A 36 -29.53 1.27 4.16
CA ARG A 36 -30.27 1.47 2.90
C ARG A 36 -29.40 2.03 1.77
N ALA A 37 -28.29 2.68 2.09
CA ALA A 37 -27.34 3.15 1.08
C ALA A 37 -26.50 2.01 0.47
N ILE A 38 -26.53 0.83 1.08
CA ILE A 38 -25.89 -0.36 0.53
C ILE A 38 -26.84 -0.99 -0.49
N GLN A 39 -26.55 -0.72 -1.77
CA GLN A 39 -27.39 -1.17 -2.87
C GLN A 39 -27.39 -2.69 -3.02
N THR A 40 -26.24 -3.34 -2.82
CA THR A 40 -26.09 -4.79 -2.95
C THR A 40 -25.10 -5.37 -1.94
N PRO A 41 -25.27 -6.64 -1.51
CA PRO A 41 -24.30 -7.34 -0.68
C PRO A 41 -22.91 -7.42 -1.32
N GLN A 42 -22.85 -7.56 -2.65
CA GLN A 42 -21.61 -7.63 -3.41
C GLN A 42 -20.82 -6.32 -3.32
N TYR A 43 -21.51 -5.17 -3.41
CA TYR A 43 -20.90 -3.86 -3.23
C TYR A 43 -20.23 -3.75 -1.84
N PHE A 44 -20.95 -4.17 -0.79
CA PHE A 44 -20.42 -4.13 0.57
C PHE A 44 -19.25 -5.08 0.79
N ALA A 45 -19.33 -6.31 0.27
CA ALA A 45 -18.24 -7.29 0.36
C ALA A 45 -16.96 -6.77 -0.33
N HIS A 46 -17.10 -6.16 -1.50
CA HIS A 46 -15.98 -5.58 -2.22
C HIS A 46 -15.37 -4.39 -1.48
N TRP A 47 -16.21 -3.50 -0.94
CA TRP A 47 -15.74 -2.36 -0.16
C TRP A 47 -15.03 -2.79 1.14
N THR A 48 -15.60 -3.75 1.88
CA THR A 48 -15.00 -4.26 3.12
C THR A 48 -13.66 -4.95 2.88
N GLN A 49 -13.56 -5.81 1.86
CA GLN A 49 -12.31 -6.46 1.49
C GLN A 49 -11.20 -5.44 1.20
N LYS A 50 -11.51 -4.39 0.43
CA LYS A 50 -10.55 -3.35 0.08
C LYS A 50 -10.15 -2.49 1.28
N TRP A 51 -11.11 -2.10 2.14
CA TRP A 51 -10.82 -1.35 3.37
C TRP A 51 -9.92 -2.12 4.34
N GLN A 52 -10.17 -3.42 4.52
CA GLN A 52 -9.32 -4.28 5.35
C GLN A 52 -7.90 -4.36 4.80
N ASN A 53 -7.75 -4.61 3.50
CA ASN A 53 -6.46 -4.67 2.82
C ASN A 53 -5.64 -3.39 3.05
N HIS A 54 -6.24 -2.21 2.86
CA HIS A 54 -5.59 -0.93 3.10
C HIS A 54 -5.10 -0.78 4.55
N ARG A 55 -5.94 -1.11 5.54
CA ARG A 55 -5.54 -1.01 6.95
C ARG A 55 -4.39 -1.94 7.31
N VAL A 56 -4.37 -3.13 6.74
CA VAL A 56 -3.26 -4.05 6.98
C VAL A 56 -1.99 -3.53 6.33
N TYR A 57 -2.04 -3.06 5.09
CA TYR A 57 -0.88 -2.41 4.46
C TYR A 57 -0.35 -1.24 5.28
N MET A 58 -1.23 -0.36 5.76
CA MET A 58 -0.87 0.74 6.65
C MET A 58 -0.24 0.27 7.96
N THR A 59 -0.65 -0.87 8.47
CA THR A 59 -0.05 -1.50 9.66
C THR A 59 1.35 -2.01 9.34
N LEU A 60 1.55 -2.62 8.17
CA LEU A 60 2.86 -3.06 7.71
C LEU A 60 3.82 -1.89 7.51
N VAL A 61 3.39 -0.79 6.90
CA VAL A 61 4.20 0.43 6.75
C VAL A 61 4.59 1.02 8.10
N ARG A 62 3.68 1.01 9.09
CA ARG A 62 4.01 1.44 10.46
C ARG A 62 5.02 0.52 11.13
N ALA A 63 4.87 -0.80 10.96
CA ALA A 63 5.82 -1.77 11.48
C ALA A 63 7.19 -1.65 10.81
N ALA A 64 7.23 -1.30 9.51
CA ALA A 64 8.46 -1.05 8.77
C ALA A 64 9.31 0.06 9.38
N LYS A 65 8.68 1.15 9.85
CA LYS A 65 9.39 2.25 10.54
C LYS A 65 10.11 1.82 11.82
N VAL A 66 9.65 0.76 12.49
CA VAL A 66 10.23 0.25 13.73
C VAL A 66 11.24 -0.87 13.45
N THR A 67 10.90 -1.75 12.51
CA THR A 67 11.67 -2.98 12.24
C THR A 67 12.74 -2.80 11.18
N GLY A 68 12.63 -1.77 10.34
CA GLY A 68 13.49 -1.56 9.17
C GLY A 68 13.17 -2.46 7.96
N TYR A 69 12.15 -3.32 8.06
CA TYR A 69 11.72 -4.19 6.96
C TYR A 69 10.58 -3.55 6.18
N GLU A 70 10.82 -3.29 4.90
CA GLU A 70 9.81 -2.71 4.02
C GLU A 70 8.87 -3.79 3.47
N PRO A 71 7.54 -3.56 3.44
CA PRO A 71 6.57 -4.49 2.89
C PRO A 71 6.51 -4.36 1.37
N VAL A 72 7.27 -5.21 0.67
CA VAL A 72 7.32 -5.22 -0.79
C VAL A 72 6.17 -6.06 -1.36
N PRO A 73 5.29 -5.49 -2.19
CA PRO A 73 4.23 -6.27 -2.85
C PRO A 73 4.82 -7.40 -3.72
N SER A 74 4.29 -8.61 -3.57
CA SER A 74 4.71 -9.81 -4.33
C SER A 74 4.65 -9.62 -5.85
N ILE A 75 3.74 -8.78 -6.35
CA ILE A 75 3.61 -8.45 -7.76
C ILE A 75 4.86 -7.75 -8.32
N LEU A 76 5.58 -6.96 -7.50
CA LEU A 76 6.85 -6.34 -7.89
C LEU A 76 7.98 -7.37 -7.97
N MET A 77 7.82 -8.57 -7.39
CA MET A 77 8.88 -9.58 -7.33
C MET A 77 8.86 -10.56 -8.50
N HIS A 78 7.95 -10.44 -9.47
CA HIS A 78 7.83 -11.31 -10.67
C HIS A 78 7.98 -12.82 -10.39
N ARG A 79 7.48 -13.31 -9.24
CA ARG A 79 7.63 -14.72 -8.79
C ARG A 79 9.05 -15.17 -8.44
N ASN A 80 10.03 -14.27 -8.36
CA ASN A 80 11.41 -14.59 -7.97
C ASN A 80 11.67 -14.54 -6.47
N ALA A 81 10.69 -14.15 -5.65
CA ALA A 81 10.90 -13.97 -4.21
C ALA A 81 11.53 -15.18 -3.50
N LYS A 82 11.14 -16.41 -3.88
CA LYS A 82 11.75 -17.64 -3.33
C LYS A 82 13.19 -17.86 -3.80
N ARG A 83 13.49 -17.53 -5.06
CA ARG A 83 14.85 -17.58 -5.63
C ARG A 83 15.77 -16.55 -4.97
N ASP A 84 15.21 -15.40 -4.64
CA ASP A 84 15.94 -14.28 -4.04
C ASP A 84 16.07 -14.41 -2.51
N GLY A 85 15.65 -15.54 -1.92
CA GLY A 85 15.82 -15.84 -0.50
C GLY A 85 14.75 -15.28 0.44
N TYR A 86 13.65 -14.73 -0.10
CA TYR A 86 12.58 -14.11 0.69
C TYR A 86 11.40 -15.04 0.99
N GLY A 87 11.46 -16.31 0.61
CA GLY A 87 10.34 -17.25 0.71
C GLY A 87 9.67 -17.29 2.09
N ASP A 88 10.49 -17.31 3.15
CA ASP A 88 10.02 -17.42 4.54
C ASP A 88 9.64 -16.07 5.16
N ARG A 89 9.80 -14.97 4.41
CA ARG A 89 9.52 -13.59 4.85
C ARG A 89 8.22 -13.06 4.24
N SER A 90 7.33 -13.96 3.81
CA SER A 90 6.05 -13.60 3.22
C SER A 90 5.00 -13.32 4.28
N VAL A 91 4.23 -12.26 4.07
CA VAL A 91 3.06 -11.90 4.86
C VAL A 91 1.87 -11.89 3.92
N GLN A 92 0.90 -12.75 4.20
CA GLN A 92 -0.33 -12.83 3.41
C GLN A 92 -1.48 -12.12 4.12
N VAL A 93 -2.21 -11.34 3.34
CA VAL A 93 -3.33 -10.51 3.78
C VAL A 93 -4.46 -10.68 2.76
N GLY A 94 -5.35 -11.64 3.02
CA GLY A 94 -6.34 -12.04 2.03
C GLY A 94 -5.68 -12.53 0.74
N GLN A 95 -5.93 -11.81 -0.36
CA GLN A 95 -5.33 -12.08 -1.68
C GLN A 95 -4.00 -11.34 -1.90
N LEU A 96 -3.63 -10.43 -0.99
CA LEU A 96 -2.37 -9.70 -1.06
C LEU A 96 -1.26 -10.51 -0.41
N ALA A 97 -0.13 -10.59 -1.07
CA ALA A 97 1.10 -11.14 -0.49
C ALA A 97 2.18 -10.06 -0.55
N PHE A 98 2.81 -9.83 0.60
CA PHE A 98 3.94 -8.94 0.77
C PHE A 98 5.16 -9.75 1.20
N TYR A 99 6.35 -9.26 0.88
CA TYR A 99 7.60 -9.80 1.39
C TYR A 99 8.28 -8.72 2.22
N LEU A 100 8.72 -9.08 3.43
CA LEU A 100 9.44 -8.20 4.32
C LEU A 100 10.92 -8.21 3.92
N VAL A 101 11.38 -7.11 3.33
CA VAL A 101 12.74 -7.00 2.76
C VAL A 101 13.38 -5.73 3.29
N LYS A 102 14.63 -5.81 3.77
CA LYS A 102 15.35 -4.59 4.16
C LYS A 102 15.83 -3.82 2.91
N PRO A 103 15.89 -2.48 2.93
CA PRO A 103 16.33 -1.69 1.79
C PRO A 103 17.71 -2.02 1.23
N ASP A 104 18.63 -2.50 2.07
CA ASP A 104 19.99 -2.95 1.74
C ASP A 104 20.03 -4.34 1.09
N GLU A 105 19.04 -5.20 1.38
CA GLU A 105 18.90 -6.52 0.75
C GLU A 105 18.31 -6.42 -0.67
N MET A 106 17.64 -5.30 -0.99
CA MET A 106 17.01 -5.12 -2.30
C MET A 106 18.04 -5.00 -3.42
N SER A 107 17.91 -5.83 -4.46
CA SER A 107 18.64 -5.62 -5.72
C SER A 107 18.30 -4.25 -6.31
N SER A 108 19.23 -3.64 -7.05
CA SER A 108 19.03 -2.29 -7.62
C SER A 108 17.74 -2.19 -8.46
N ALA A 109 17.39 -3.26 -9.18
CA ALA A 109 16.16 -3.33 -9.97
C ALA A 109 14.89 -3.44 -9.09
N LEU A 110 14.94 -4.19 -7.99
CA LEU A 110 13.82 -4.26 -7.05
C LEU A 110 13.65 -2.93 -6.30
N ARG A 111 14.76 -2.36 -5.83
CA ARG A 111 14.79 -1.08 -5.13
C ARG A 111 14.14 0.01 -5.97
N ARG A 112 14.55 0.16 -7.24
CA ARG A 112 13.95 1.13 -8.17
C ARG A 112 12.43 0.97 -8.29
N ARG A 113 11.94 -0.25 -8.53
CA ARG A 113 10.50 -0.52 -8.67
C ARG A 113 9.73 -0.28 -7.39
N TYR A 114 10.33 -0.64 -6.25
CA TYR A 114 9.72 -0.45 -4.94
C TYR A 114 9.58 1.04 -4.61
N TYR A 115 10.62 1.86 -4.82
CA TYR A 115 10.53 3.30 -4.58
C TYR A 115 9.58 3.99 -5.57
N ALA A 116 9.58 3.60 -6.85
CA ALA A 116 8.59 4.10 -7.81
C ALA A 116 7.14 3.76 -7.39
N PHE A 117 6.91 2.55 -6.90
CA PHE A 117 5.63 2.15 -6.30
C PHE A 117 5.30 2.99 -5.06
N LYS A 118 6.26 3.18 -4.15
CA LYS A 118 6.08 3.93 -2.90
C LYS A 118 5.77 5.41 -3.18
N ASP A 119 6.45 6.02 -4.14
CA ASP A 119 6.25 7.41 -4.54
C ASP A 119 4.89 7.61 -5.21
N MET A 120 4.51 6.72 -6.14
CA MET A 120 3.20 6.77 -6.79
C MET A 120 2.08 6.57 -5.76
N LEU A 121 2.20 5.54 -4.92
CA LEU A 121 1.26 5.29 -3.83
C LEU A 121 1.14 6.47 -2.87
N PHE A 122 2.25 7.09 -2.48
CA PHE A 122 2.22 8.25 -1.58
C PHE A 122 1.69 9.51 -2.24
N THR A 123 1.89 9.67 -3.55
CA THR A 123 1.28 10.76 -4.32
C THR A 123 -0.23 10.61 -4.30
N ASP A 124 -0.74 9.43 -4.65
CA ASP A 124 -2.18 9.16 -4.65
C ASP A 124 -2.78 9.29 -3.24
N ILE A 125 -2.09 8.76 -2.21
CA ILE A 125 -2.47 8.93 -0.80
C ILE A 125 -2.54 10.41 -0.43
N ARG A 126 -1.59 11.24 -0.87
CA ARG A 126 -1.55 12.68 -0.54
C ARG A 126 -2.66 13.44 -1.23
N GLU A 127 -2.94 13.15 -2.49
CA GLU A 127 -4.06 13.72 -3.24
C GLU A 127 -5.40 13.36 -2.59
N ASP A 128 -5.59 12.10 -2.21
CA ASP A 128 -6.79 11.66 -1.50
C ASP A 128 -6.91 12.26 -0.10
N ILE A 129 -5.82 12.34 0.67
CA ILE A 129 -5.84 12.95 2.01
C ILE A 129 -6.26 14.42 1.94
N GLN A 130 -5.83 15.14 0.89
CA GLN A 130 -6.19 16.54 0.69
C GLN A 130 -7.69 16.73 0.42
N GLY A 131 -8.37 15.76 -0.19
CA GLY A 131 -9.79 15.82 -0.51
C GLY A 131 -10.75 15.41 0.62
N TYR A 132 -10.28 14.64 1.62
CA TYR A 132 -11.19 13.93 2.54
C TYR A 132 -10.99 14.19 4.05
N TYR A 133 -9.81 14.65 4.50
CA TYR A 133 -9.52 14.78 5.94
C TYR A 133 -9.49 16.24 6.40
N ASP A 134 -10.11 16.51 7.56
CA ASP A 134 -9.96 17.78 8.28
C ASP A 134 -8.48 18.06 8.59
N ASP A 135 -8.11 19.34 8.67
CA ASP A 135 -6.71 19.83 8.77
C ASP A 135 -5.86 19.15 9.86
N LYS A 136 -6.49 18.67 10.94
CA LYS A 136 -5.83 18.00 12.07
C LYS A 136 -5.47 16.54 11.76
N GLU A 137 -6.34 15.82 11.08
CA GLU A 137 -6.10 14.43 10.65
C GLU A 137 -5.17 14.39 9.45
N LYS A 138 -5.28 15.39 8.57
CA LYS A 138 -4.37 15.65 7.46
C LYS A 138 -2.92 15.75 7.91
N LYS A 139 -2.60 16.55 8.94
CA LYS A 139 -1.24 16.64 9.50
C LYS A 139 -0.71 15.31 10.06
N LYS A 140 -1.57 14.51 10.70
CA LYS A 140 -1.17 13.22 11.28
C LYS A 140 -0.92 12.17 10.21
N ALA A 141 -1.76 12.12 9.18
CA ALA A 141 -1.60 11.24 8.03
C ALA A 141 -0.37 11.66 7.21
N LEU A 142 -0.22 12.94 6.87
CA LEU A 142 0.96 13.46 6.17
C LEU A 142 2.26 13.20 6.93
N LYS A 143 2.29 13.30 8.27
CA LYS A 143 3.46 12.95 9.09
C LYS A 143 3.79 11.44 9.05
N LEU A 144 2.78 10.60 8.85
CA LEU A 144 2.98 9.17 8.65
C LEU A 144 3.63 8.85 7.28
N PHE A 145 3.40 9.71 6.29
CA PHE A 145 3.87 9.57 4.91
C PHE A 145 4.91 10.62 4.49
N SER A 146 5.40 11.42 5.44
CA SER A 146 6.57 12.27 5.26
C SER A 146 7.77 11.37 5.50
N ASP A 147 8.56 11.16 4.46
CA ASP A 147 9.85 10.53 4.58
C ASP A 147 10.74 11.43 5.44
N ASP A 148 10.94 11.04 6.70
CA ASP A 148 12.18 11.31 7.44
C ASP A 148 13.25 10.28 7.04
N SER A 149 13.13 9.69 5.84
CA SER A 149 14.17 8.85 5.28
C SER A 149 15.41 9.73 5.10
N PRO A 150 16.58 9.32 5.59
CA PRO A 150 17.78 10.13 5.49
C PRO A 150 18.02 10.45 4.02
N ASN A 151 18.17 11.74 3.71
CA ASN A 151 18.58 12.26 2.41
C ASN A 151 19.74 11.39 1.89
N THR A 152 19.46 10.42 1.01
CA THR A 152 20.50 9.82 0.18
C THR A 152 20.74 10.77 -0.96
N GLY A 153 21.34 11.91 -0.63
CA GLY A 153 22.12 12.68 -1.59
C GLY A 153 23.36 11.86 -1.90
N ALA A 154 23.41 11.35 -3.12
CA ALA A 154 24.62 10.93 -3.80
C ALA A 154 24.46 11.32 -5.27
#